data_AF-A0A2V9P6I3-F1
#
_entry.id   AF-A0A2V9P6I3-F1
#
_cell.length_a   1.000
_cell.length_b   1.000
_cell.length_c   1.000
_cell.angle_alpha   90.00
_cell.angle_beta   90.00
_cell.angle_gamma   90.00
#
_symmetry.space_group_name_H-M   'P 1'
#
loop_
_entity.id
_entity.type
_entity.pdbx_description
1 polymer ?
#
loop_
_entity_poly.entity_id
_entity_poly.type
_entity_poly.pdbx_seq_one_letter_code
_entity_poly.pdbx_strand_id
1 'polypeptide(L)'
;FGDKKRFPLLGAYELCLKCSHLFNILDARGAISVTERVGVIARVRALAVGVAKAWVDQQSQAEAVPEEEEPAALKVSAAKKEAVPVA
;
A
#
# COMPACT_ATOMS: atom_id res chain seq x y z
N PHE A 1 19.90 -16.05 9.52
CA PHE A 1 19.08 -15.06 8.80
C PHE A 1 17.80 -14.75 9.59
N GLY A 2 17.96 -14.30 10.84
CA GLY A 2 16.91 -14.31 11.87
C GLY A 2 16.59 -12.96 12.48
N ASP A 3 16.74 -11.87 11.73
CA ASP A 3 16.39 -10.52 12.20
C ASP A 3 15.58 -9.78 11.14
N LYS A 4 14.29 -10.13 11.01
CA LYS A 4 13.30 -9.31 10.28
C LYS A 4 12.94 -8.02 11.04
N LYS A 5 13.71 -7.65 12.06
CA LYS A 5 13.32 -6.65 13.07
C LYS A 5 13.36 -5.20 12.60
N ARG A 6 13.98 -4.88 11.46
CA ARG A 6 13.89 -3.55 10.81
C ARG A 6 14.36 -3.66 9.35
N PHE A 7 13.56 -4.27 8.48
CA PHE A 7 13.71 -3.90 7.07
C PHE A 7 13.08 -2.52 6.91
N PRO A 8 13.77 -1.50 6.34
CA PRO A 8 13.18 -0.19 6.14
C PRO A 8 12.06 -0.31 5.08
N LEU A 9 10.83 -0.57 5.53
CA LEU A 9 9.66 -0.71 4.64
C LEU A 9 9.44 0.53 3.80
N LEU A 10 9.72 1.70 4.38
CA LEU A 10 9.69 2.96 3.65
C LEU A 10 10.64 2.94 2.45
N GLY A 11 11.87 2.43 2.60
CA GLY A 11 12.82 2.31 1.49
C GLY A 11 12.37 1.34 0.40
N ALA A 12 11.74 0.22 0.79
CA ALA A 12 11.16 -0.73 -0.17
C ALA A 12 9.98 -0.12 -0.92
N TYR A 13 9.13 0.64 -0.24
CA TYR A 13 8.00 1.36 -0.83
C TYR A 13 8.46 2.42 -1.83
N GLU A 14 9.45 3.24 -1.46
CA GLU A 14 10.06 4.24 -2.33
C GLU A 14 10.61 3.62 -3.62
N LEU A 15 11.29 2.47 -3.52
CA LEU A 15 11.78 1.75 -4.69
C LEU A 15 10.63 1.22 -5.56
N CYS A 16 9.56 0.72 -4.95
CA CYS A 16 8.35 0.28 -5.66
C CYS A 16 7.71 1.44 -6.46
N LEU A 17 7.64 2.64 -5.89
CA LEU A 17 7.15 3.84 -6.56
C LEU A 17 8.04 4.20 -7.77
N LYS A 18 9.36 4.16 -7.60
CA LYS A 18 10.31 4.39 -8.70
C LYS A 18 10.16 3.36 -9.82
N CYS A 19 9.94 2.08 -9.49
CA CYS A 19 9.68 1.05 -10.48
C CYS A 19 8.40 1.34 -11.29
N SER A 20 7.32 1.78 -10.63
CA SER A 20 6.06 2.17 -11.29
C SER A 20 6.27 3.36 -12.25
N HIS A 21 7.00 4.38 -11.81
CA HIS A 21 7.30 5.53 -12.64
C HIS A 21 8.18 5.18 -13.85
N LEU A 22 9.23 4.39 -13.65
CA LEU A 22 10.09 3.93 -14.74
C LEU A 22 9.33 3.06 -15.74
N PHE A 23 8.41 2.21 -15.27
CA PHE A 23 7.53 1.45 -16.15
C PHE A 23 6.71 2.38 -17.06
N ASN A 24 6.10 3.42 -16.51
CA ASN A 24 5.32 4.39 -17.30
C ASN A 24 6.18 5.12 -18.34
N ILE A 25 7.41 5.50 -17.99
CA ILE A 25 8.34 6.13 -18.94
C ILE A 25 8.71 5.16 -20.06
N LEU A 26 9.05 3.92 -19.73
CA LEU A 26 9.43 2.91 -20.72
C LEU A 26 8.26 2.53 -21.64
N ASP A 27 7.05 2.43 -21.10
CA ASP A 27 5.82 2.14 -21.83
C ASP A 27 5.46 3.30 -22.79
N ALA A 28 5.56 4.55 -22.33
CA ALA A 28 5.35 5.73 -23.17
C ALA A 28 6.38 5.86 -24.31
N ARG A 29 7.60 5.36 -24.10
CA ARG A 29 8.65 5.30 -25.14
C ARG A 29 8.50 4.13 -26.09
N GLY A 30 7.54 3.22 -25.88
CA GLY A 30 7.38 2.01 -26.67
C GLY A 30 8.54 1.01 -26.51
N ALA A 31 9.31 1.11 -25.42
CA ALA A 31 10.46 0.24 -25.14
C ALA A 31 10.05 -1.10 -24.49
N ILE A 32 8.75 -1.28 -24.19
CA ILE A 32 8.17 -2.50 -23.61
C ILE A 32 7.18 -3.08 -24.62
N SER A 33 7.36 -4.36 -24.97
CA SER A 33 6.40 -5.06 -25.83
C SER A 33 5.11 -5.43 -25.09
N VAL A 34 4.06 -5.73 -25.86
CA VAL A 34 2.72 -6.08 -25.33
C VAL A 34 2.77 -7.29 -24.39
N THR A 35 3.64 -8.27 -24.67
CA THR A 35 3.81 -9.48 -23.85
C THR A 35 4.63 -9.20 -22.59
N GLU A 36 5.66 -8.35 -22.67
CA GLU A 36 6.49 -7.96 -21.53
C GLU A 36 5.72 -7.10 -20.52
N ARG A 37 4.77 -6.28 -20.99
CA ARG A 37 3.97 -5.39 -20.14
C ARG A 37 3.29 -6.15 -19.00
N VAL A 38 2.66 -7.28 -19.29
CA VAL A 38 1.96 -8.10 -18.30
C VAL A 38 2.95 -8.61 -17.23
N GLY A 39 4.13 -9.05 -17.66
CA GLY A 39 5.18 -9.54 -16.75
C GLY A 39 5.74 -8.44 -15.85
N VAL A 40 6.01 -7.25 -16.40
CA VAL A 40 6.52 -6.11 -15.62
C VAL A 40 5.48 -5.65 -14.60
N ILE A 41 4.20 -5.51 -15.00
CA ILE A 41 3.09 -5.14 -14.10
C ILE A 41 2.96 -6.16 -12.97
N ALA A 42 3.03 -7.46 -13.27
CA ALA A 42 2.96 -8.50 -12.26
C ALA A 42 4.09 -8.38 -11.22
N ARG A 43 5.32 -8.07 -11.65
CA ARG A 43 6.47 -7.86 -10.75
C ARG A 43 6.27 -6.64 -9.85
N VAL A 44 5.86 -5.50 -10.42
CA VAL A 44 5.61 -4.27 -9.63
C VAL A 44 4.48 -4.50 -8.62
N ARG A 45 3.41 -5.20 -9.01
CA ARG A 45 2.32 -5.58 -8.11
C ARG A 45 2.79 -6.49 -6.98
N ALA A 46 3.62 -7.48 -7.28
CA ALA A 46 4.16 -8.38 -6.25
C ALA A 46 4.99 -7.62 -5.21
N LEU A 47 5.80 -6.62 -5.63
CA LEU A 47 6.55 -5.75 -4.72
C LEU A 47 5.60 -4.92 -3.84
N ALA A 48 4.60 -4.26 -4.43
CA ALA A 48 3.63 -3.45 -3.69
C ALA A 48 2.87 -4.29 -2.65
N VAL A 49 2.40 -5.48 -3.03
CA VAL A 49 1.69 -6.40 -2.13
C VAL A 49 2.62 -6.93 -1.03
N GLY A 50 3.88 -7.22 -1.35
CA GLY A 50 4.87 -7.65 -0.36
C GLY A 50 5.13 -6.58 0.71
N VAL A 51 5.28 -5.32 0.29
CA VAL A 51 5.45 -4.18 1.22
C VAL A 51 4.19 -3.97 2.06
N ALA A 52 3.00 -4.04 1.44
CA ALA A 52 1.73 -3.89 2.17
C ALA A 52 1.53 -4.98 3.23
N LYS A 53 1.82 -6.25 2.90
CA LYS A 53 1.78 -7.36 3.86
C LYS A 53 2.73 -7.12 5.02
N ALA A 54 3.98 -6.76 4.70
CA ALA A 54 4.98 -6.51 5.73
C ALA A 54 4.61 -5.31 6.64
N TRP A 55 3.92 -4.30 6.11
CA TRP A 55 3.40 -3.17 6.89
C TRP A 55 2.31 -3.62 7.87
N VAL A 56 1.34 -4.41 7.39
CA VAL A 56 0.27 -4.97 8.25
C VAL A 56 0.84 -5.91 9.31
N ASP A 57 1.82 -6.74 8.96
CA ASP A 57 2.53 -7.62 9.90
C ASP A 57 3.29 -6.81 10.97
N GLN A 58 3.83 -5.63 10.63
CA GLN A 58 4.46 -4.73 11.61
C GLN A 58 3.41 -4.05 12.51
N GLN A 59 2.27 -3.63 11.95
CA GLN A 59 1.22 -2.96 12.72
C GLN A 59 0.56 -3.92 13.72
N SER A 60 0.26 -5.15 13.31
CA SER A 60 -0.29 -6.19 14.21
C SER A 60 0.67 -6.57 15.35
N GLN A 61 2.00 -6.44 15.14
CA GLN A 61 3.00 -6.61 16.20
C GLN A 61 3.13 -5.37 17.10
N ALA A 62 2.87 -4.17 16.56
CA ALA A 62 2.89 -2.92 17.31
C ALA A 62 1.63 -2.70 18.16
N GLU A 63 0.49 -3.25 17.75
CA GLU A 63 -0.80 -3.18 18.45
C GLU A 63 -0.90 -4.14 19.65
N ALA A 64 0.14 -4.95 19.89
CA ALA A 64 0.29 -5.77 21.11
C ALA A 64 0.94 -4.98 22.28
N VAL A 65 0.74 -3.66 22.32
CA VAL A 65 1.19 -2.77 23.41
C VAL A 65 -0.05 -2.28 24.17
N PRO A 66 -0.10 -2.40 25.51
CA PRO A 66 -1.29 -2.03 26.28
C PRO A 66 -1.54 -0.52 26.22
N GLU A 67 -2.81 -0.21 26.06
CA GLU A 67 -3.50 1.08 26.17
C GLU A 67 -2.86 2.08 27.18
N GLU A 68 -2.50 3.27 26.69
CA GLU A 68 -2.71 4.54 27.41
C GLU A 68 -3.33 5.55 26.42
N GLU A 69 -4.50 6.09 26.80
CA GLU A 69 -5.43 6.89 26.00
C GLU A 69 -4.98 8.36 25.78
N GLU A 70 -4.98 8.79 24.50
CA GLU A 70 -5.54 9.99 23.81
C GLU A 70 -5.72 11.38 24.50
N PRO A 71 -5.85 12.54 23.77
CA PRO A 71 -7.01 12.77 22.88
C PRO A 71 -6.89 13.69 21.62
N ALA A 72 -7.67 13.32 20.59
CA ALA A 72 -8.68 14.10 19.86
C ALA A 72 -8.34 15.04 18.66
N ALA A 73 -8.65 14.50 17.47
CA ALA A 73 -9.66 14.98 16.51
C ALA A 73 -9.48 16.26 15.65
N LEU A 74 -9.62 16.08 14.32
CA LEU A 74 -10.57 16.86 13.52
C LEU A 74 -11.28 15.96 12.50
N LYS A 75 -12.58 15.75 12.71
CA LYS A 75 -13.53 15.01 11.86
C LYS A 75 -14.07 15.94 10.77
N VAL A 76 -14.27 15.44 9.55
CA VAL A 76 -15.37 15.91 8.71
C VAL A 76 -16.18 14.70 8.28
N SER A 77 -17.32 14.55 8.95
CA SER A 77 -18.39 13.63 8.63
C SER A 77 -19.64 14.45 8.33
N ALA A 78 -20.19 14.33 7.13
CA ALA A 78 -21.58 14.63 6.77
C ALA A 78 -21.82 14.00 5.38
N ALA A 79 -22.88 13.27 5.07
CA ALA A 79 -24.02 12.82 5.85
C ALA A 79 -24.67 11.67 5.06
N LYS A 80 -25.07 10.61 5.78
CA LYS A 80 -26.00 9.60 5.30
C LYS A 80 -27.42 10.21 5.37
N LYS A 81 -28.18 10.19 4.28
CA LYS A 81 -29.65 10.32 4.35
C LYS A 81 -30.26 8.93 4.13
N GLU A 82 -30.84 8.42 5.21
CA GLU A 82 -31.77 7.29 5.20
C GLU A 82 -33.18 7.78 4.87
N ALA A 83 -33.98 6.97 4.19
CA ALA A 83 -35.42 6.85 4.43
C ALA A 83 -35.94 5.54 3.80
N VAL A 84 -36.60 4.72 4.63
CA VAL A 84 -37.25 3.44 4.33
C VAL A 84 -38.73 3.71 3.90
N PRO A 85 -39.59 2.68 3.67
CA PRO A 85 -40.45 2.52 2.48
C PRO A 85 -41.78 3.31 2.53
N VAL A 86 -42.52 3.37 1.42
CA VAL A 86 -43.90 3.87 1.37
C VAL A 86 -44.83 2.75 0.88
N ALA A 87 -46.01 2.70 1.52
CA ALA A 87 -47.13 1.78 1.36
C ALA A 87 -47.62 1.55 -0.08
#